data_AF-A0A5P3XIJ5-F1
#
_entry.id   AF-A0A5P3XIJ5-F1
#
_cell.length_a   1.000
_cell.length_b   1.000
_cell.length_c   1.000
_cell.angle_alpha   90.00
_cell.angle_beta   90.00
_cell.angle_gamma   90.00
#
_symmetry.space_group_name_H-M   'P 1'
#
loop_
_entity.id
_entity.type
_entity.pdbx_description
1 polymer ?
#
loop_
_entity_poly.entity_id
_entity_poly.type
_entity_poly.pdbx_seq_one_letter_code
_entity_poly.pdbx_strand_id
1 'polypeptide(L)'
;MELLFTIIIFIQLVIAIIILKETLHPLVILKSVVFLGSIGLLIFHKEWGINISAMTVFILSTAIMWVDLGFAFTMMIANTSNRGNLYLKNNNNLQNKKYEQKILNISTNKAILSTILILITIIVYLSIGSDYIVGSDNIKEFTRNLMIYKGETRSNGAVDLGIWTYIILVCRMLGVVYLYFAVKEYMTSGWSKKVSILLMPSIAVFIMGYILGIRSILVIYSLIIVFVAYKIQVNSDKYENGRDKKRLEIKYFIMGILCIGLIFSYFFIAGKLAGKIDPNEGLNNIAIYLSGGIGAFDNVYKNLTLTSDLFGQQTFRIIYKALNIIPLFDFETQNTISTTIYGTGGFRTNVYTANLNFMADFGYMGVILCNMLIGMFHGFLYSKSKNEIDAGVWTVLNAFFMMPLVSYLNAEKYFAAMPLNAIYFIAIYILIKLPILYKRRIR
;
A
#
# COMPACT_ATOMS: atom_id res chain seq x y z
N MET A 1 13.60 -13.85 22.97
CA MET A 1 14.25 -13.13 21.85
C MET A 1 13.41 -11.96 21.35
N GLU A 2 12.10 -12.08 21.45
CA GLU A 2 11.06 -11.09 21.18
C GLU A 2 11.39 -9.74 21.82
N LEU A 3 11.72 -9.72 23.11
CA LEU A 3 12.09 -8.50 23.83
C LEU A 3 13.32 -7.81 23.20
N LEU A 4 14.35 -8.58 22.84
CA LEU A 4 15.55 -8.06 22.18
C LEU A 4 15.19 -7.45 20.82
N PHE A 5 14.35 -8.12 20.02
CA PHE A 5 13.87 -7.58 18.76
C PHE A 5 13.10 -6.26 18.95
N THR A 6 12.18 -6.20 19.91
CA THR A 6 11.44 -4.98 20.24
C THR A 6 12.36 -3.82 20.63
N ILE A 7 13.38 -4.08 21.46
CA ILE A 7 14.37 -3.07 21.87
C ILE A 7 15.18 -2.57 20.67
N ILE A 8 15.66 -3.46 19.81
CA ILE A 8 16.44 -3.08 18.62
C ILE A 8 15.60 -2.19 17.70
N ILE A 9 14.37 -2.59 17.39
CA ILE A 9 13.49 -1.79 16.51
C ILE A 9 13.12 -0.45 17.15
N PHE A 10 12.90 -0.41 18.47
CA PHE A 10 12.68 0.84 19.19
C PHE A 10 13.86 1.79 19.06
N ILE A 11 15.09 1.31 19.27
CA ILE A 11 16.31 2.10 19.12
C ILE A 11 16.42 2.63 17.69
N GLN A 12 16.23 1.77 16.68
CA GLN A 12 16.23 2.19 15.27
C GLN A 12 15.17 3.27 14.98
N LEU A 13 13.97 3.16 15.57
CA LEU A 13 12.90 4.15 15.42
C LEU A 13 13.28 5.50 16.06
N VAL A 14 13.82 5.47 17.28
CA VAL A 14 14.28 6.68 17.99
C VAL A 14 15.38 7.37 17.19
N ILE A 15 16.39 6.62 16.71
CA ILE A 15 17.45 7.15 15.85
C ILE A 15 16.86 7.80 14.60
N ALA A 16 15.91 7.14 13.92
CA ALA A 16 15.26 7.70 12.74
C ALA A 16 14.50 9.00 13.04
N ILE A 17 13.77 9.08 14.15
CA ILE A 17 13.06 10.31 14.57
C ILE A 17 14.05 11.46 14.85
N ILE A 18 15.16 11.17 15.53
CA ILE A 18 16.20 12.17 15.86
C ILE A 18 16.89 12.70 14.61
N ILE A 19 17.29 11.80 13.70
CA ILE A 19 18.04 12.15 12.48
C ILE A 19 17.14 12.85 11.47
N LEU A 20 15.97 12.28 11.17
CA LEU A 20 15.13 12.73 10.07
C LEU A 20 14.24 13.92 10.46
N LYS A 21 13.88 14.03 11.75
CA LYS A 21 13.03 15.09 12.32
C LYS A 21 11.65 15.24 11.66
N GLU A 22 11.23 14.27 10.84
CA GLU A 22 9.96 14.20 10.13
C GLU A 22 9.22 12.91 10.52
N THR A 23 8.03 13.02 11.12
CA THR A 23 7.16 11.90 11.52
C THR A 23 6.44 11.24 10.34
N LEU A 24 6.18 11.97 9.25
CA LEU A 24 5.58 11.41 8.02
C LEU A 24 6.63 10.85 7.04
N HIS A 25 7.88 10.73 7.49
CA HIS A 25 8.96 10.18 6.68
C HIS A 25 8.78 8.67 6.45
N PRO A 26 9.04 8.13 5.23
CA PRO A 26 8.84 6.71 4.93
C PRO A 26 9.56 5.76 5.92
N LEU A 27 10.82 6.06 6.26
CA LEU A 27 11.59 5.26 7.22
C LEU A 27 11.02 5.28 8.64
N VAL A 28 10.42 6.40 9.07
CA VAL A 28 9.78 6.50 10.38
C VAL A 28 8.48 5.68 10.39
N ILE A 29 7.70 5.74 9.31
CA ILE A 29 6.47 4.94 9.15
C ILE A 29 6.78 3.44 9.17
N LEU A 30 7.77 2.99 8.38
CA LEU A 30 8.21 1.59 8.36
C LEU A 30 8.56 1.11 9.78
N LYS A 31 9.46 1.83 10.45
CA LYS A 31 9.92 1.45 11.80
C LYS A 31 8.80 1.51 12.84
N SER A 32 7.88 2.47 12.72
CA SER A 32 6.72 2.57 13.62
C SER A 32 5.84 1.33 13.50
N VAL A 33 5.58 0.88 12.27
CA VAL A 33 4.76 -0.32 12.03
C VAL A 33 5.47 -1.59 12.50
N VAL A 34 6.76 -1.74 12.20
CA VAL A 34 7.53 -2.90 12.70
C VAL A 34 7.60 -2.88 14.23
N PHE A 35 7.75 -1.71 14.84
CA PHE A 35 7.77 -1.58 16.30
C PHE A 35 6.44 -2.04 16.91
N LEU A 36 5.30 -1.57 16.37
CA LEU A 36 3.97 -2.02 16.78
C LEU A 36 3.80 -3.54 16.61
N GLY A 37 4.26 -4.11 15.50
CA GLY A 37 4.28 -5.56 15.29
C GLY A 37 5.15 -6.28 16.32
N SER A 38 6.32 -5.76 16.64
CA SER A 38 7.21 -6.36 17.65
C SER A 38 6.59 -6.37 19.05
N ILE A 39 5.82 -5.34 19.41
CA ILE A 39 5.06 -5.29 20.67
C ILE A 39 3.98 -6.37 20.67
N GLY A 40 3.23 -6.50 19.57
CA GLY A 40 2.22 -7.55 19.41
C GLY A 40 2.82 -8.95 19.63
N LEU A 41 3.97 -9.23 19.01
CA LEU A 41 4.70 -10.47 19.23
C LEU A 41 5.12 -10.61 20.70
N LEU A 42 5.74 -9.59 21.30
CA LEU A 42 6.21 -9.63 22.68
C LEU A 42 5.09 -9.93 23.69
N ILE A 43 3.86 -9.47 23.44
CA ILE A 43 2.72 -9.73 24.32
C ILE A 43 2.16 -11.15 24.12
N PHE A 44 2.00 -11.59 22.88
CA PHE A 44 1.23 -12.79 22.57
C PHE A 44 2.08 -14.05 22.26
N HIS A 45 3.41 -13.95 22.18
CA HIS A 45 4.25 -15.08 21.76
C HIS A 45 4.05 -16.36 22.59
N LYS A 46 3.82 -16.23 23.91
CA LYS A 46 3.56 -17.37 24.80
C LYS A 46 2.25 -18.07 24.50
N GLU A 47 1.19 -17.29 24.25
CA GLU A 47 -0.14 -17.82 23.90
C GLU A 47 -0.08 -18.57 22.57
N TRP A 48 0.64 -17.99 21.60
CA TRP A 48 0.83 -18.57 20.27
C TRP A 48 1.79 -19.76 20.23
N GLY A 49 2.57 -19.97 21.30
CA GLY A 49 3.61 -21.00 21.33
C GLY A 49 4.73 -20.70 20.33
N ILE A 50 4.94 -19.42 20.00
CA ILE A 50 5.95 -18.98 19.04
C ILE A 50 7.14 -18.44 19.83
N ASN A 51 8.33 -18.91 19.48
CA ASN A 51 9.57 -18.32 19.98
C ASN A 51 10.48 -18.04 18.79
N ILE A 52 10.83 -16.78 18.56
CA ILE A 52 11.68 -16.41 17.43
C ILE A 52 13.14 -16.70 17.77
N SER A 53 13.90 -17.19 16.78
CA SER A 53 15.32 -17.44 16.93
C SER A 53 16.13 -16.14 16.93
N ALA A 54 17.34 -16.18 17.50
CA ALA A 54 18.30 -15.07 17.40
C ALA A 54 18.60 -14.71 15.94
N MET A 55 18.64 -15.72 15.07
CA MET A 55 18.89 -15.52 13.65
C MET A 55 17.74 -14.77 12.97
N THR A 56 16.47 -15.05 13.31
CA THR A 56 15.35 -14.22 12.83
C THR A 56 15.45 -12.77 13.29
N VAL A 57 15.81 -12.54 14.56
CA VAL A 57 16.04 -11.18 15.07
C VAL A 57 17.10 -10.47 14.23
N PHE A 58 18.22 -11.14 13.95
CA PHE A 58 19.30 -10.63 13.13
C PHE A 58 18.84 -10.32 11.69
N ILE A 59 18.19 -11.27 11.00
CA ILE A 59 17.75 -11.10 9.61
C ILE A 59 16.78 -9.92 9.48
N LEU A 60 15.74 -9.86 10.32
CA LEU A 60 14.70 -8.84 10.18
C LEU A 60 15.19 -7.45 10.62
N SER A 61 16.02 -7.35 11.65
CA SER A 61 16.58 -6.07 12.08
C SER A 61 17.59 -5.52 11.07
N THR A 62 18.44 -6.38 10.48
CA THR A 62 19.38 -5.98 9.42
C THR A 62 18.67 -5.64 8.12
N ALA A 63 17.60 -6.35 7.75
CA ALA A 63 16.76 -6.00 6.60
C ALA A 63 16.29 -4.54 6.65
N ILE A 64 15.82 -4.08 7.80
CA ILE A 64 15.35 -2.69 8.00
C ILE A 64 16.51 -1.69 7.89
N MET A 65 17.69 -2.04 8.39
CA MET A 65 18.90 -1.20 8.22
C MET A 65 19.29 -1.08 6.75
N TRP A 66 19.12 -2.14 5.95
CA TRP A 66 19.36 -2.07 4.51
C TRP A 66 18.36 -1.18 3.77
N VAL A 67 17.11 -1.08 4.24
CA VAL A 67 16.17 -0.06 3.75
C VAL A 67 16.71 1.35 4.01
N ASP A 68 17.27 1.59 5.20
CA ASP A 68 17.85 2.90 5.55
C ASP A 68 19.04 3.25 4.66
N LEU A 69 19.94 2.30 4.44
CA LEU A 69 21.10 2.49 3.56
C LEU A 69 20.69 2.77 2.11
N GLY A 70 19.74 2.02 1.57
CA GLY A 70 19.21 2.25 0.24
C GLY A 70 18.56 3.63 0.09
N PHE A 71 17.79 4.05 1.10
CA PHE A 71 17.17 5.37 1.13
C PHE A 71 18.22 6.49 1.17
N ALA A 72 19.20 6.37 2.07
CA ALA A 72 20.29 7.34 2.23
C ALA A 72 21.11 7.47 0.93
N PHE A 73 21.41 6.36 0.26
CA PHE A 73 22.10 6.33 -1.02
C PHE A 73 21.36 7.15 -2.09
N THR A 74 20.05 6.96 -2.23
CA THR A 74 19.26 7.72 -3.20
C THR A 74 19.15 9.20 -2.84
N MET A 75 19.03 9.54 -1.55
CA MET A 75 19.03 10.94 -1.10
C MET A 75 20.37 11.63 -1.39
N MET A 76 21.50 10.92 -1.24
CA MET A 76 22.82 11.43 -1.59
C MET A 76 22.90 11.79 -3.08
N ILE A 77 22.45 10.90 -3.96
CA ILE A 77 22.40 11.14 -5.42
C ILE A 77 21.44 12.28 -5.78
N ALA A 78 20.28 12.35 -5.14
CA ALA A 78 19.31 13.42 -5.41
C ALA A 78 19.85 14.80 -4.99
N ASN A 79 20.58 14.87 -3.88
CA ASN A 79 21.16 16.11 -3.37
C ASN A 79 22.32 16.62 -4.24
N THR A 80 23.14 15.73 -4.81
CA THR A 80 24.20 16.13 -5.76
C THR A 80 23.61 16.67 -7.06
N SER A 81 22.55 16.04 -7.59
CA SER A 81 21.84 16.51 -8.80
C SER A 81 21.17 17.87 -8.61
N ASN A 82 20.56 18.13 -7.44
CA ASN A 82 19.87 19.39 -7.16
C ASN A 82 20.81 20.60 -6.98
N ARG A 83 22.09 20.40 -6.66
CA ARG A 83 23.09 21.48 -6.60
C ARG A 83 23.28 22.16 -7.97
N GLY A 84 23.21 21.41 -9.07
CA GLY A 84 23.26 21.97 -10.43
C GLY A 84 22.03 22.81 -10.79
N ASN A 85 20.85 22.42 -10.30
CA ASN A 85 19.60 23.15 -10.55
C ASN A 85 19.43 24.41 -9.70
N LEU A 86 20.03 24.49 -8.51
CA LEU A 86 20.00 25.69 -7.68
C LEU A 86 20.71 26.88 -8.34
N TYR A 87 21.81 26.62 -9.07
CA TYR A 87 22.49 27.65 -9.87
C TYR A 87 21.63 28.20 -11.01
N LEU A 88 20.81 27.36 -11.64
CA LEU A 88 19.88 27.80 -12.71
C LEU A 88 18.61 28.46 -12.16
N LYS A 89 18.16 28.09 -10.95
CA LYS A 89 16.94 28.62 -10.33
C LYS A 89 17.15 30.02 -9.71
N ASN A 90 18.37 30.36 -9.31
CA ASN A 90 18.69 31.68 -8.78
C ASN A 90 18.72 32.80 -9.83
N ASN A 91 18.79 32.47 -11.13
CA ASN A 91 18.82 33.48 -12.20
C ASN A 91 17.44 33.91 -12.73
N ASN A 92 16.35 33.27 -12.32
CA ASN A 92 15.00 33.59 -12.80
C ASN A 92 14.02 33.80 -11.65
N ASN A 93 13.95 35.05 -11.14
CA ASN A 93 12.78 35.69 -10.54
C ASN A 93 11.88 34.80 -9.63
N LEU A 94 12.41 34.38 -8.49
CA LEU A 94 11.66 33.63 -7.46
C LEU A 94 10.78 34.50 -6.54
N GLN A 95 10.78 35.83 -6.67
CA GLN A 95 10.07 36.71 -5.75
C GLN A 95 8.63 37.07 -6.12
N ASN A 96 8.07 36.66 -7.27
CA ASN A 96 6.74 37.13 -7.68
C ASN A 96 5.75 36.09 -8.22
N LYS A 97 5.99 34.78 -8.06
CA LYS A 97 4.90 33.81 -8.27
C LYS A 97 4.08 33.69 -6.99
N LYS A 98 3.12 34.60 -6.81
CA LYS A 98 1.93 34.35 -5.99
C LYS A 98 1.47 32.92 -6.29
N TYR A 99 1.28 32.13 -5.23
CA TYR A 99 0.84 30.74 -5.27
C TYR A 99 -0.58 30.65 -5.88
N GLU A 100 -0.69 30.74 -7.20
CA GLU A 100 -1.84 30.21 -7.90
C GLU A 100 -1.67 28.69 -7.90
N GLN A 101 -2.28 28.03 -6.90
CA GLN A 101 -2.59 26.61 -7.02
C GLN A 101 -3.31 26.45 -8.35
N LYS A 102 -2.63 25.87 -9.35
CA LYS A 102 -3.21 25.68 -10.66
C LYS A 102 -4.33 24.66 -10.48
N ILE A 103 -5.57 25.14 -10.35
CA ILE A 103 -6.76 24.31 -10.26
C ILE A 103 -6.74 23.43 -11.50
N LEU A 104 -6.49 22.14 -11.29
CA LEU A 104 -6.53 21.17 -12.38
C LEU A 104 -8.00 21.03 -12.76
N ASN A 105 -8.37 21.67 -13.87
CA ASN A 105 -9.73 21.62 -14.36
C ASN A 105 -10.03 20.23 -14.92
N ILE A 106 -10.62 19.39 -14.08
CA ILE A 106 -11.04 18.05 -14.46
C ILE A 106 -12.52 18.06 -14.73
N SER A 107 -12.88 17.52 -15.89
CA SER A 107 -14.27 17.38 -16.28
C SER A 107 -15.00 16.43 -15.32
N THR A 108 -16.05 16.95 -14.68
CA THR A 108 -17.00 16.17 -13.88
C THR A 108 -17.64 15.02 -14.68
N ASN A 109 -17.78 15.18 -16.00
CA ASN A 109 -18.34 14.15 -16.86
C ASN A 109 -17.46 12.90 -16.91
N LYS A 110 -16.13 13.07 -16.89
CA LYS A 110 -15.21 11.91 -16.80
C LYS A 110 -15.39 11.15 -15.48
N ALA A 111 -15.65 11.87 -14.37
CA ALA A 111 -15.88 11.24 -13.07
C ALA A 111 -17.20 10.45 -13.06
N ILE A 112 -18.25 11.02 -13.63
CA ILE A 112 -19.55 10.34 -13.79
C ILE A 112 -19.39 9.07 -14.65
N LEU A 113 -18.74 9.18 -15.82
CA LEU A 113 -18.49 8.05 -16.70
C LEU A 113 -17.66 6.94 -16.02
N SER A 114 -16.62 7.34 -15.28
CA SER A 114 -15.80 6.40 -14.51
C SER A 114 -16.61 5.70 -13.42
N THR A 115 -17.52 6.42 -12.75
CA THR A 115 -18.44 5.84 -11.77
C THR A 115 -19.34 4.81 -12.43
N ILE A 116 -19.94 5.13 -13.58
CA ILE A 116 -20.79 4.20 -14.34
C ILE A 116 -20.01 2.94 -14.72
N LEU A 117 -18.78 3.08 -15.24
CA LEU A 117 -17.91 1.94 -15.57
C LEU A 117 -17.65 1.04 -14.36
N ILE A 118 -17.35 1.63 -13.19
CA ILE A 118 -17.12 0.87 -11.96
C ILE A 118 -18.41 0.14 -11.53
N LEU A 119 -19.57 0.80 -11.58
CA LEU A 119 -20.85 0.18 -11.24
C LEU A 119 -21.21 -0.96 -12.20
N ILE A 120 -20.99 -0.81 -13.51
CA ILE A 120 -21.14 -1.88 -14.49
C ILE A 120 -20.21 -3.05 -14.14
N THR A 121 -18.96 -2.77 -13.78
CA THR A 121 -18.00 -3.82 -13.38
C THR A 121 -18.48 -4.58 -12.15
N ILE A 122 -19.04 -3.89 -11.15
CA ILE A 122 -19.63 -4.53 -9.96
C ILE A 122 -20.81 -5.42 -10.37
N ILE A 123 -21.74 -4.91 -11.18
CA ILE A 123 -22.93 -5.65 -11.61
C ILE A 123 -22.54 -6.91 -12.38
N VAL A 124 -21.62 -6.79 -13.34
CA VAL A 124 -21.16 -7.95 -14.13
C VAL A 124 -20.40 -8.96 -13.26
N TYR A 125 -19.57 -8.49 -12.32
CA TYR A 125 -18.90 -9.40 -11.39
C TYR A 125 -19.91 -10.18 -10.54
N LEU A 126 -20.95 -9.50 -10.05
CA LEU A 126 -22.02 -10.13 -9.27
C LEU A 126 -22.85 -11.11 -10.12
N SER A 127 -23.13 -10.79 -11.39
CA SER A 127 -23.88 -11.68 -12.27
C SER A 127 -23.10 -12.95 -12.62
N ILE A 128 -21.81 -12.82 -12.93
CA ILE A 128 -20.94 -14.00 -13.12
C ILE A 128 -20.90 -14.81 -11.83
N GLY A 129 -20.76 -14.14 -10.68
CA GLY A 129 -20.78 -14.79 -9.38
C GLY A 129 -22.07 -15.55 -9.09
N SER A 130 -23.24 -15.02 -9.47
CA SER A 130 -24.53 -15.70 -9.26
C SER A 130 -24.67 -16.96 -10.11
N ASP A 131 -24.10 -16.98 -11.32
CA ASP A 131 -24.17 -18.16 -12.21
C ASP A 131 -23.34 -19.34 -11.69
N TYR A 132 -22.27 -19.07 -10.93
CA TYR A 132 -21.50 -20.11 -10.22
C TYR A 132 -22.13 -20.53 -8.87
N ILE A 133 -23.15 -19.82 -8.39
CA ILE A 133 -23.76 -19.98 -7.08
C ILE A 133 -25.26 -20.28 -7.27
N VAL A 134 -25.56 -21.31 -8.06
CA VAL A 134 -26.93 -21.84 -8.15
C VAL A 134 -27.28 -22.44 -6.78
N GLY A 135 -28.21 -21.81 -6.05
CA GLY A 135 -28.85 -22.38 -4.86
C GLY A 135 -28.64 -21.70 -3.51
N SER A 136 -28.13 -20.45 -3.43
CA SER A 136 -28.06 -19.74 -2.13
C SER A 136 -29.11 -18.64 -2.00
N ASP A 137 -30.16 -18.89 -1.20
CA ASP A 137 -31.25 -17.94 -0.95
C ASP A 137 -30.88 -16.80 0.02
N ASN A 138 -29.64 -16.76 0.54
CA ASN A 138 -29.21 -15.82 1.56
C ASN A 138 -27.92 -15.05 1.18
N ILE A 139 -27.94 -13.72 1.29
CA ILE A 139 -26.79 -12.82 1.05
C ILE A 139 -25.53 -13.23 1.83
N LYS A 140 -25.69 -13.77 3.04
CA LYS A 140 -24.56 -14.26 3.85
C LYS A 140 -23.87 -15.46 3.19
N GLU A 141 -24.66 -16.36 2.62
CA GLU A 141 -24.19 -17.56 1.93
C GLU A 141 -23.62 -17.22 0.56
N PHE A 142 -24.24 -16.28 -0.17
CA PHE A 142 -23.69 -15.71 -1.40
C PHE A 142 -22.31 -15.08 -1.20
N THR A 143 -22.13 -14.26 -0.16
CA THR A 143 -20.84 -13.62 0.15
C THR A 143 -19.79 -14.65 0.60
N ARG A 144 -20.21 -15.69 1.33
CA ARG A 144 -19.36 -16.82 1.70
C ARG A 144 -18.91 -17.61 0.46
N ASN A 145 -19.83 -17.92 -0.44
CA ASN A 145 -19.58 -18.71 -1.65
C ASN A 145 -18.73 -17.94 -2.67
N LEU A 146 -18.91 -16.63 -2.82
CA LEU A 146 -18.00 -15.75 -3.58
C LEU A 146 -16.57 -15.75 -3.01
N MET A 147 -16.43 -15.82 -1.68
CA MET A 147 -15.11 -15.91 -1.04
C MET A 147 -14.50 -17.30 -1.13
N ILE A 148 -15.31 -18.37 -1.13
CA ILE A 148 -14.88 -19.75 -1.37
C ILE A 148 -14.42 -19.89 -2.82
N TYR A 149 -15.22 -19.43 -3.79
CA TYR A 149 -14.84 -19.31 -5.19
C TYR A 149 -13.50 -18.55 -5.32
N LYS A 150 -13.35 -17.40 -4.65
CA LYS A 150 -12.08 -16.66 -4.62
C LYS A 150 -10.92 -17.41 -3.95
N GLY A 151 -11.21 -18.28 -2.98
CA GLY A 151 -10.23 -19.13 -2.29
C GLY A 151 -9.76 -20.27 -3.19
N GLU A 152 -10.69 -21.00 -3.79
CA GLU A 152 -10.45 -22.13 -4.71
C GLU A 152 -9.77 -21.68 -6.01
N THR A 153 -10.18 -20.53 -6.56
CA THR A 153 -9.51 -19.92 -7.72
C THR A 153 -8.08 -19.44 -7.41
N ARG A 154 -7.77 -19.14 -6.15
CA ARG A 154 -6.41 -18.77 -5.70
C ARG A 154 -5.55 -19.96 -5.31
N SER A 155 -6.13 -21.05 -4.82
CA SER A 155 -5.39 -22.24 -4.37
C SER A 155 -5.15 -23.24 -5.50
N ASN A 156 -6.10 -23.41 -6.42
CA ASN A 156 -6.07 -24.50 -7.40
C ASN A 156 -5.65 -24.07 -8.81
N GLY A 157 -5.31 -22.79 -9.03
CA GLY A 157 -4.92 -22.29 -10.36
C GLY A 157 -5.98 -22.42 -11.46
N ALA A 158 -7.19 -22.88 -11.13
CA ALA A 158 -8.17 -23.39 -12.09
C ALA A 158 -9.07 -22.31 -12.73
N VAL A 159 -9.03 -21.07 -12.23
CA VAL A 159 -9.73 -19.96 -12.89
C VAL A 159 -8.78 -18.80 -13.01
N ASP A 160 -8.19 -18.68 -14.19
CA ASP A 160 -7.59 -17.44 -14.62
C ASP A 160 -8.69 -16.38 -14.70
N LEU A 161 -8.75 -15.49 -13.70
CA LEU A 161 -9.60 -14.30 -13.77
C LEU A 161 -9.26 -13.44 -15.00
N GLY A 162 -8.18 -13.73 -15.73
CA GLY A 162 -7.90 -13.24 -17.06
C GLY A 162 -8.03 -11.73 -17.14
N ILE A 163 -8.79 -11.25 -18.12
CA ILE A 163 -9.04 -9.83 -18.36
C ILE A 163 -9.73 -9.12 -17.17
N TRP A 164 -10.52 -9.82 -16.35
CA TRP A 164 -11.26 -9.23 -15.23
C TRP A 164 -10.35 -8.70 -14.12
N THR A 165 -9.23 -9.37 -13.86
CA THR A 165 -8.24 -8.87 -12.89
C THR A 165 -7.72 -7.49 -13.29
N TYR A 166 -7.48 -7.30 -14.59
CA TYR A 166 -7.02 -6.03 -15.14
C TYR A 166 -8.13 -4.97 -15.13
N ILE A 167 -9.39 -5.32 -15.43
CA ILE A 167 -10.53 -4.40 -15.34
C ILE A 167 -10.73 -3.90 -13.89
N ILE A 168 -10.68 -4.81 -12.91
CA ILE A 168 -10.77 -4.46 -11.49
C ILE A 168 -9.59 -3.54 -11.10
N LEU A 169 -8.39 -3.80 -11.63
CA LEU A 169 -7.23 -2.94 -11.40
C LEU A 169 -7.44 -1.53 -11.96
N VAL A 170 -7.94 -1.40 -13.19
CA VAL A 170 -8.31 -0.09 -13.79
C VAL A 170 -9.31 0.63 -12.90
N CYS A 171 -10.39 -0.04 -12.51
CA CYS A 171 -11.42 0.52 -11.64
C CYS A 171 -10.83 1.03 -10.32
N ARG A 172 -9.97 0.24 -9.67
CA ARG A 172 -9.29 0.65 -8.43
C ARG A 172 -8.45 1.90 -8.65
N MET A 173 -7.68 1.96 -9.72
CA MET A 173 -6.82 3.11 -10.02
C MET A 173 -7.64 4.36 -10.39
N LEU A 174 -8.80 4.22 -11.05
CA LEU A 174 -9.75 5.34 -11.23
C LEU A 174 -10.16 5.93 -9.88
N GLY A 175 -10.62 5.09 -8.94
CA GLY A 175 -10.99 5.57 -7.61
C GLY A 175 -9.84 6.25 -6.85
N VAL A 176 -8.61 5.74 -6.97
CA VAL A 176 -7.40 6.35 -6.38
C VAL A 176 -7.12 7.74 -6.99
N VAL A 177 -7.14 7.86 -8.31
CA VAL A 177 -6.85 9.14 -9.00
C VAL A 177 -7.93 10.17 -8.70
N TYR A 178 -9.20 9.77 -8.74
CA TYR A 178 -10.33 10.66 -8.41
C TYR A 178 -10.33 11.10 -6.95
N LEU A 179 -9.92 10.24 -6.02
CA LEU A 179 -9.77 10.61 -4.61
C LEU A 179 -8.75 11.74 -4.46
N TYR A 180 -7.59 11.63 -5.11
CA TYR A 180 -6.58 12.68 -5.10
C TYR A 180 -7.16 14.02 -5.55
N PHE A 181 -7.89 14.03 -6.67
CA PHE A 181 -8.50 15.26 -7.18
C PHE A 181 -9.61 15.81 -6.28
N ALA A 182 -10.41 14.93 -5.68
CA ALA A 182 -11.43 15.34 -4.71
C ALA A 182 -10.80 15.96 -3.46
N VAL A 183 -9.76 15.35 -2.90
CA VAL A 183 -9.02 15.89 -1.74
C VAL A 183 -8.44 17.25 -2.10
N LYS A 184 -7.75 17.36 -3.24
CA LYS A 184 -7.18 18.63 -3.68
C LYS A 184 -8.24 19.73 -3.83
N GLU A 185 -9.34 19.43 -4.52
CA GLU A 185 -10.45 20.37 -4.70
C GLU A 185 -11.07 20.78 -3.35
N TYR A 186 -11.25 19.84 -2.42
CA TYR A 186 -11.76 20.10 -1.07
C TYR A 186 -10.83 21.02 -0.28
N MET A 187 -9.50 20.79 -0.35
CA MET A 187 -8.54 21.61 0.38
C MET A 187 -8.44 23.04 -0.16
N THR A 188 -8.75 23.25 -1.45
CA THR A 188 -8.74 24.58 -2.08
C THR A 188 -10.08 25.31 -1.93
N SER A 189 -11.21 24.62 -2.10
CA SER A 189 -12.54 25.24 -2.24
C SER A 189 -13.57 24.81 -1.19
N GLY A 190 -13.19 23.95 -0.25
CA GLY A 190 -14.12 23.35 0.70
C GLY A 190 -15.05 22.33 0.04
N TRP A 191 -16.11 21.95 0.75
CA TRP A 191 -17.08 21.00 0.21
C TRP A 191 -17.94 21.66 -0.88
N SER A 192 -17.87 21.13 -2.09
CA SER A 192 -18.60 21.65 -3.26
C SER A 192 -19.26 20.52 -4.06
N LYS A 193 -20.22 20.85 -4.94
CA LYS A 193 -20.82 19.86 -5.86
C LYS A 193 -19.76 19.13 -6.68
N LYS A 194 -18.69 19.83 -7.09
CA LYS A 194 -17.57 19.24 -7.82
C LYS A 194 -16.80 18.23 -6.97
N VAL A 195 -16.53 18.54 -5.69
CA VAL A 195 -15.93 17.57 -4.74
C VAL A 195 -16.79 16.31 -4.64
N SER A 196 -18.10 16.46 -4.42
CA SER A 196 -19.02 15.32 -4.33
C SER A 196 -18.96 14.43 -5.57
N ILE A 197 -18.98 15.03 -6.78
CA ILE A 197 -18.88 14.28 -8.03
C ILE A 197 -17.53 13.58 -8.18
N LEU A 198 -16.43 14.25 -7.81
CA LEU A 198 -15.09 13.64 -7.85
C LEU A 198 -14.93 12.51 -6.84
N LEU A 199 -15.70 12.48 -5.74
CA LEU A 199 -15.68 11.37 -4.78
C LEU A 199 -16.47 10.14 -5.27
N MET A 200 -17.40 10.28 -6.21
CA MET A 200 -18.26 9.16 -6.65
C MET A 200 -17.47 7.93 -7.12
N PRO A 201 -16.41 8.03 -7.97
CA PRO A 201 -15.62 6.88 -8.35
C PRO A 201 -14.92 6.21 -7.16
N SER A 202 -14.42 7.00 -6.21
CA SER A 202 -13.75 6.48 -5.01
C SER A 202 -14.73 5.74 -4.10
N ILE A 203 -15.95 6.26 -3.95
CA ILE A 203 -17.04 5.59 -3.21
C ILE A 203 -17.45 4.30 -3.91
N ALA A 204 -17.61 4.31 -5.24
CA ALA A 204 -17.94 3.10 -6.00
C ALA A 204 -16.84 2.03 -5.87
N VAL A 205 -15.56 2.42 -5.92
CA VAL A 205 -14.43 1.50 -5.67
C VAL A 205 -14.41 0.99 -4.23
N PHE A 206 -14.81 1.81 -3.25
CA PHE A 206 -14.95 1.35 -1.87
C PHE A 206 -16.03 0.26 -1.75
N ILE A 207 -17.19 0.45 -2.38
CA ILE A 207 -18.27 -0.56 -2.45
C ILE A 207 -17.75 -1.83 -3.14
N MET A 208 -17.10 -1.69 -4.30
CA MET A 208 -16.46 -2.80 -5.01
C MET A 208 -15.44 -3.52 -4.11
N GLY A 209 -14.63 -2.77 -3.37
CA GLY A 209 -13.63 -3.31 -2.45
C GLY A 209 -14.26 -4.08 -1.29
N TYR A 210 -15.41 -3.64 -0.78
CA TYR A 210 -16.17 -4.39 0.23
C TYR A 210 -16.69 -5.72 -0.32
N ILE A 211 -17.37 -5.70 -1.48
CA ILE A 211 -17.91 -6.89 -2.15
C ILE A 211 -16.79 -7.89 -2.47
N LEU A 212 -15.68 -7.40 -3.04
CA LEU A 212 -14.54 -8.22 -3.42
C LEU A 212 -13.62 -8.56 -2.24
N GLY A 213 -13.86 -8.06 -1.03
CA GLY A 213 -12.97 -8.22 0.12
C GLY A 213 -11.55 -7.64 -0.09
N ILE A 214 -11.41 -6.59 -0.91
CA ILE A 214 -10.16 -5.86 -1.14
C ILE A 214 -10.03 -4.77 -0.07
N ARG A 215 -9.43 -5.14 1.06
CA ARG A 215 -9.31 -4.27 2.25
C ARG A 215 -8.23 -3.18 2.12
N SER A 216 -7.19 -3.46 1.34
CA SER A 216 -6.02 -2.58 1.22
C SER A 216 -6.31 -1.22 0.58
N ILE A 217 -7.43 -1.09 -0.15
CA ILE A 217 -7.79 0.17 -0.82
C ILE A 217 -8.09 1.29 0.18
N LEU A 218 -8.68 0.95 1.33
CA LEU A 218 -8.98 1.90 2.39
C LEU A 218 -7.72 2.50 3.00
N VAL A 219 -6.72 1.65 3.26
CA VAL A 219 -5.43 2.11 3.79
C VAL A 219 -4.76 3.04 2.78
N ILE A 220 -4.79 2.71 1.49
CA ILE A 220 -4.28 3.58 0.41
C ILE A 220 -5.03 4.92 0.40
N TYR A 221 -6.36 4.92 0.56
CA TYR A 221 -7.16 6.14 0.58
C TYR A 221 -6.79 7.03 1.77
N SER A 222 -6.66 6.45 2.97
CA SER A 222 -6.22 7.19 4.16
C SER A 222 -4.84 7.80 3.98
N LEU A 223 -3.88 7.04 3.43
CA LEU A 223 -2.54 7.54 3.14
C LEU A 223 -2.58 8.71 2.15
N ILE A 224 -3.36 8.61 1.07
CA ILE A 224 -3.49 9.70 0.09
C ILE A 224 -4.10 10.95 0.73
N ILE A 225 -5.19 10.81 1.50
CA ILE A 225 -5.83 11.93 2.19
C ILE A 225 -4.81 12.62 3.12
N VAL A 226 -4.11 11.85 3.95
CA VAL A 226 -3.13 12.38 4.91
C VAL A 226 -1.99 13.11 4.20
N PHE A 227 -1.33 12.48 3.24
CA PHE A 227 -0.14 13.04 2.59
C PHE A 227 -0.47 14.23 1.68
N VAL A 228 -1.56 14.15 0.91
CA VAL A 228 -1.99 15.25 0.03
C VAL A 228 -2.43 16.44 0.85
N ALA A 229 -3.26 16.23 1.88
CA ALA A 229 -3.74 17.32 2.73
C ALA A 229 -2.59 17.96 3.52
N TYR A 230 -1.66 17.16 4.07
CA TYR A 230 -0.44 17.66 4.71
C TYR A 230 0.38 18.53 3.75
N LYS A 231 0.66 18.03 2.53
CA LYS A 231 1.48 18.75 1.54
C LYS A 231 0.85 20.07 1.12
N ILE A 232 -0.48 20.13 0.96
CA ILE A 232 -1.19 21.36 0.62
C ILE A 232 -1.13 22.36 1.79
N GLN A 233 -1.37 21.91 3.02
CA GLN A 233 -1.40 22.82 4.18
C GLN A 233 -0.01 23.31 4.58
N VAL A 234 1.02 22.47 4.55
CA VAL A 234 2.39 22.84 4.95
C VAL A 234 3.02 23.88 4.02
N ASN A 235 2.55 23.94 2.77
CA ASN A 235 2.96 24.92 1.76
C ASN A 235 2.06 26.16 1.71
N SER A 236 1.05 26.27 2.59
CA SER A 236 0.22 27.47 2.70
C SER A 236 0.88 28.53 3.59
N ASP A 237 0.61 29.81 3.30
CA ASP A 237 1.16 30.97 4.01
C ASP A 237 0.83 30.99 5.52
N LYS A 238 -0.09 30.13 5.98
CA LYS A 238 -0.46 30.00 7.39
C LYS A 238 0.64 29.35 8.26
N TYR A 239 1.60 28.65 7.66
CA TYR A 239 2.60 27.86 8.37
C TYR A 239 4.01 28.29 7.96
N GLU A 240 4.43 29.50 8.35
CA GLU A 240 5.75 30.02 8.01
C GLU A 240 6.87 29.45 8.90
N ASN A 241 6.63 29.32 10.21
CA ASN A 241 7.63 28.88 11.17
C ASN A 241 7.73 27.34 11.28
N GLY A 242 8.90 26.83 11.69
CA GLY A 242 9.15 25.39 11.80
C GLY A 242 8.33 24.67 12.88
N ARG A 243 7.92 25.38 13.94
CA ARG A 243 7.14 24.81 15.05
C ARG A 243 5.72 24.45 14.60
N ASP A 244 5.07 25.33 13.85
CA ASP A 244 3.71 25.13 13.37
C ASP A 244 3.67 24.06 12.28
N LYS A 245 4.69 24.00 11.41
CA LYS A 245 4.88 22.87 10.47
C LYS A 245 4.99 21.53 11.22
N LYS A 246 5.73 21.49 12.33
CA LYS A 246 5.87 20.26 13.12
C LYS A 246 4.56 19.84 13.79
N ARG A 247 3.82 20.80 14.35
CA ARG A 247 2.48 20.55 14.93
C ARG A 247 1.51 20.02 13.88
N LEU A 248 1.54 20.60 12.69
CA LEU A 248 0.74 20.15 11.55
C LEU A 248 1.09 18.72 11.15
N GLU A 249 2.38 18.41 11.04
CA GLU A 249 2.86 17.06 10.72
C GLU A 249 2.37 16.02 11.74
N ILE A 250 2.51 16.32 13.04
CA ILE A 250 2.02 15.46 14.13
C ILE A 250 0.50 15.28 14.04
N LYS A 251 -0.26 16.35 13.78
CA LYS A 251 -1.72 16.28 13.58
C LYS A 251 -2.08 15.30 12.47
N TYR A 252 -1.41 15.38 11.32
CA TYR A 252 -1.66 14.49 10.18
C TYR A 252 -1.19 13.05 10.43
N PHE A 253 -0.09 12.87 11.17
CA PHE A 253 0.36 11.56 11.63
C PHE A 253 -0.69 10.89 12.54
N ILE A 254 -1.18 11.61 13.54
CA ILE A 254 -2.26 11.13 14.44
C ILE A 254 -3.53 10.84 13.63
N MET A 255 -3.91 11.71 12.69
CA MET A 255 -5.05 11.47 11.80
C MET A 255 -4.88 10.18 10.99
N GLY A 256 -3.68 9.91 10.48
CA GLY A 256 -3.36 8.66 9.80
C GLY A 256 -3.54 7.42 10.68
N ILE A 257 -3.04 7.47 11.92
CA ILE A 257 -3.24 6.40 12.92
C ILE A 257 -4.73 6.19 13.18
N LEU A 258 -5.49 7.26 13.41
CA LEU A 258 -6.93 7.18 13.66
C LEU A 258 -7.69 6.61 12.46
N CYS A 259 -7.37 7.03 11.23
CA CYS A 259 -7.98 6.47 10.03
C CYS A 259 -7.71 4.97 9.89
N ILE A 260 -6.47 4.54 10.09
CA ILE A 260 -6.10 3.12 10.06
C ILE A 260 -6.83 2.35 11.17
N GLY A 261 -6.86 2.90 12.40
CA GLY A 261 -7.60 2.33 13.53
C GLY A 261 -9.09 2.15 13.22
N LEU A 262 -9.75 3.16 12.64
CA LEU A 262 -11.15 3.08 12.21
C LEU A 262 -11.37 1.99 11.15
N ILE A 263 -10.44 1.84 10.20
CA ILE A 263 -10.50 0.79 9.18
C ILE A 263 -10.40 -0.60 9.83
N PHE A 264 -9.48 -0.78 10.77
CA PHE A 264 -9.35 -2.03 11.52
C PHE A 264 -10.60 -2.31 12.36
N SER A 265 -11.14 -1.33 13.06
CA SER A 265 -12.38 -1.45 13.83
C SER A 265 -13.56 -1.84 12.93
N TYR A 266 -13.69 -1.22 11.76
CA TYR A 266 -14.70 -1.57 10.77
C TYR A 266 -14.57 -3.04 10.33
N PHE A 267 -13.36 -3.50 10.01
CA PHE A 267 -13.14 -4.90 9.61
C PHE A 267 -13.34 -5.89 10.74
N PHE A 268 -13.01 -5.51 11.97
CA PHE A 268 -13.27 -6.31 13.15
C PHE A 268 -14.78 -6.49 13.35
N ILE A 269 -15.55 -5.40 13.32
CA ILE A 269 -17.02 -5.45 13.43
C ILE A 269 -17.62 -6.24 12.28
N ALA A 270 -17.22 -5.97 11.04
CA ALA A 270 -17.69 -6.71 9.87
C ALA A 270 -17.35 -8.20 9.94
N GLY A 271 -16.16 -8.55 10.44
CA GLY A 271 -15.74 -9.93 10.66
C GLY A 271 -16.58 -10.64 11.73
N LYS A 272 -16.90 -9.96 12.83
CA LYS A 272 -17.79 -10.46 13.89
C LYS A 272 -19.21 -10.69 13.36
N LEU A 273 -19.77 -9.71 12.63
CA LEU A 273 -21.10 -9.82 12.01
C LEU A 273 -21.18 -10.95 10.96
N ALA A 274 -20.06 -11.24 10.30
CA ALA A 274 -19.93 -12.34 9.36
C ALA A 274 -19.66 -13.71 10.03
N GLY A 275 -19.57 -13.78 11.37
CA GLY A 275 -19.27 -15.00 12.11
C GLY A 275 -17.85 -15.53 11.90
N LYS A 276 -16.91 -14.66 11.51
CA LYS A 276 -15.52 -15.02 11.16
C LYS A 276 -14.51 -14.78 12.27
N ILE A 277 -14.91 -14.06 13.32
CA ILE A 277 -14.05 -13.67 14.42
C ILE A 277 -14.78 -14.09 15.70
N ASP A 278 -14.10 -14.87 16.53
CA ASP A 278 -14.59 -15.18 17.87
C ASP A 278 -14.71 -13.87 18.69
N PRO A 279 -15.87 -13.58 19.30
CA PRO A 279 -16.07 -12.39 20.13
C PRO A 279 -15.00 -12.17 21.21
N ASN A 280 -14.35 -13.23 21.69
CA ASN A 280 -13.39 -13.17 22.80
C ASN A 280 -11.94 -12.96 22.35
N GLU A 281 -11.63 -13.05 21.06
CA GLU A 281 -10.25 -13.05 20.54
C GLU A 281 -9.88 -11.75 19.78
N GLY A 282 -10.56 -10.64 20.05
CA GLY A 282 -10.42 -9.45 19.19
C GLY A 282 -9.02 -8.83 19.15
N LEU A 283 -8.37 -8.70 20.32
CA LEU A 283 -6.99 -8.22 20.40
C LEU A 283 -6.00 -9.23 19.81
N ASN A 284 -6.22 -10.52 20.05
CA ASN A 284 -5.41 -11.61 19.50
C ASN A 284 -5.38 -11.55 17.96
N ASN A 285 -6.55 -11.41 17.33
CA ASN A 285 -6.66 -11.29 15.87
C ASN A 285 -5.92 -10.07 15.31
N ILE A 286 -6.02 -8.91 15.97
CA ILE A 286 -5.27 -7.71 15.56
C ILE A 286 -3.76 -7.96 15.70
N ALA A 287 -3.33 -8.58 16.79
CA ALA A 287 -1.92 -8.91 17.00
C ALA A 287 -1.39 -9.89 15.95
N ILE A 288 -2.16 -10.92 15.57
CA ILE A 288 -1.81 -11.85 14.48
C ILE A 288 -1.62 -11.07 13.17
N TYR A 289 -2.54 -10.16 12.84
CA TYR A 289 -2.41 -9.32 11.64
C TYR A 289 -1.28 -8.30 11.71
N LEU A 290 -0.79 -7.88 12.87
CA LEU A 290 0.33 -6.93 12.96
C LEU A 290 1.69 -7.61 13.07
N SER A 291 1.74 -8.83 13.59
CA SER A 291 2.98 -9.46 14.04
C SER A 291 3.14 -10.92 13.66
N GLY A 292 2.06 -11.60 13.23
CA GLY A 292 2.06 -13.01 12.87
C GLY A 292 3.07 -13.34 11.76
N GLY A 293 3.33 -12.40 10.85
CA GLY A 293 4.36 -12.56 9.82
C GLY A 293 5.77 -12.76 10.35
N ILE A 294 6.11 -12.22 11.53
CA ILE A 294 7.43 -12.40 12.15
C ILE A 294 7.60 -13.85 12.63
N GLY A 295 6.62 -14.37 13.36
CA GLY A 295 6.61 -15.76 13.81
C GLY A 295 6.53 -16.74 12.63
N ALA A 296 5.72 -16.39 11.63
CA ALA A 296 5.60 -17.17 10.41
C ALA A 296 6.91 -17.27 9.63
N PHE A 297 7.63 -16.14 9.54
CA PHE A 297 8.96 -16.12 8.95
C PHE A 297 9.88 -17.09 9.69
N ASP A 298 10.02 -16.99 11.02
CA ASP A 298 10.92 -17.85 11.84
C ASP A 298 10.65 -19.35 11.64
N ASN A 299 9.38 -19.75 11.58
CA ASN A 299 8.97 -21.13 11.41
C ASN A 299 9.27 -21.70 10.01
N VAL A 300 9.15 -20.87 8.97
CA VAL A 300 9.30 -21.36 7.59
C VAL A 300 10.73 -21.24 7.09
N TYR A 301 11.42 -20.14 7.37
CA TYR A 301 12.71 -19.87 6.72
C TYR A 301 13.79 -20.91 7.04
N LYS A 302 13.70 -21.55 8.22
CA LYS A 302 14.65 -22.59 8.67
C LYS A 302 14.58 -23.86 7.83
N ASN A 303 13.40 -24.14 7.27
CA ASN A 303 13.11 -25.33 6.47
C ASN A 303 12.93 -24.98 4.98
N LEU A 304 13.24 -23.74 4.58
CA LEU A 304 13.24 -23.38 3.17
C LEU A 304 14.38 -24.14 2.48
N THR A 305 13.99 -25.05 1.60
CA THR A 305 14.83 -25.38 0.46
C THR A 305 14.79 -24.17 -0.49
N LEU A 306 15.90 -23.84 -1.15
CA LEU A 306 15.87 -22.86 -2.23
C LEU A 306 15.08 -23.51 -3.37
N THR A 307 13.77 -23.24 -3.43
CA THR A 307 12.78 -23.97 -4.26
C THR A 307 12.52 -23.32 -5.61
N SER A 308 13.20 -22.23 -5.94
CA SER A 308 12.88 -21.47 -7.14
C SER A 308 13.64 -22.02 -8.34
N ASP A 309 12.91 -22.67 -9.25
CA ASP A 309 13.45 -23.17 -10.52
C ASP A 309 13.86 -22.01 -11.44
N LEU A 310 13.25 -20.84 -11.24
CA LEU A 310 13.50 -19.61 -11.97
C LEU A 310 14.03 -18.51 -11.05
N PHE A 311 14.91 -17.66 -11.58
CA PHE A 311 15.51 -16.56 -10.84
C PHE A 311 14.45 -15.59 -10.27
N GLY A 312 14.30 -15.55 -8.94
CA GLY A 312 13.33 -14.64 -8.33
C GLY A 312 11.87 -15.01 -8.59
N GLN A 313 11.56 -16.29 -8.79
CA GLN A 313 10.22 -16.78 -9.14
C GLN A 313 9.14 -16.28 -8.17
N GLN A 314 9.45 -16.20 -6.86
CA GLN A 314 8.51 -15.72 -5.84
C GLN A 314 8.49 -14.19 -5.72
N THR A 315 9.66 -13.55 -5.82
CA THR A 315 9.88 -12.11 -5.67
C THR A 315 9.35 -11.32 -6.88
N PHE A 316 9.66 -11.81 -8.08
CA PHE A 316 9.31 -11.22 -9.37
C PHE A 316 8.16 -11.95 -10.07
N ARG A 317 7.32 -12.67 -9.31
CA ARG A 317 6.18 -13.45 -9.82
C ARG A 317 5.33 -12.71 -10.86
N ILE A 318 5.12 -11.41 -10.70
CA ILE A 318 4.32 -10.61 -11.65
C ILE A 318 4.98 -10.46 -13.02
N ILE A 319 6.31 -10.47 -13.07
CA ILE A 319 7.07 -10.43 -14.32
C ILE A 319 6.83 -11.73 -15.08
N TYR A 320 6.96 -12.87 -14.41
CA TYR A 320 6.66 -14.18 -14.99
C TYR A 320 5.20 -14.29 -15.45
N LYS A 321 4.25 -13.84 -14.63
CA LYS A 321 2.84 -13.79 -15.03
C LYS A 321 2.58 -12.90 -16.25
N ALA A 322 3.26 -11.75 -16.33
CA ALA A 322 3.12 -10.85 -17.48
C ALA A 322 3.75 -11.44 -18.75
N LEU A 323 4.88 -12.14 -18.63
CA LEU A 323 5.53 -12.80 -19.76
C LEU A 323 4.71 -13.96 -20.32
N ASN A 324 4.05 -14.75 -19.46
CA ASN A 324 3.15 -15.83 -19.90
C ASN A 324 1.90 -15.36 -20.66
N ILE A 325 1.61 -14.05 -20.70
CA ILE A 325 0.57 -13.51 -21.60
C ILE A 325 1.02 -13.64 -23.07
N ILE A 326 2.32 -13.58 -23.31
CA ILE A 326 2.90 -13.74 -24.65
C ILE A 326 2.97 -15.26 -24.90
N PRO A 327 2.32 -15.79 -25.95
CA PRO A 327 2.26 -17.23 -26.24
C PRO A 327 3.61 -17.92 -26.50
N LEU A 328 4.70 -17.15 -26.51
CA LEU A 328 6.07 -17.63 -26.69
C LEU A 328 6.74 -18.05 -25.38
N PHE A 329 6.14 -17.71 -24.22
CA PHE A 329 6.66 -18.07 -22.91
C PHE A 329 5.70 -18.99 -22.18
N ASP A 330 6.24 -20.04 -21.58
CA ASP A 330 5.51 -21.00 -20.75
C ASP A 330 6.26 -21.23 -19.44
N PHE A 331 6.31 -20.19 -18.60
CA PHE A 331 6.94 -20.29 -17.29
C PHE A 331 5.97 -20.94 -16.29
N GLU A 332 6.40 -21.97 -15.58
CA GLU A 332 5.62 -22.47 -14.45
C GLU A 332 5.59 -21.41 -13.34
N THR A 333 4.45 -20.74 -13.15
CA THR A 333 4.33 -19.76 -12.07
C THR A 333 4.01 -20.48 -10.78
N GLN A 334 4.99 -20.59 -9.87
CA GLN A 334 4.71 -21.12 -8.55
C GLN A 334 3.64 -20.29 -7.83
N ASN A 335 2.83 -21.00 -7.03
CA ASN A 335 1.94 -20.35 -6.09
C ASN A 335 2.76 -19.61 -5.03
N THR A 336 2.21 -18.51 -4.55
CA THR A 336 2.82 -17.80 -3.42
C THR A 336 2.89 -18.77 -2.24
N ILE A 337 3.96 -18.65 -1.43
CA ILE A 337 4.12 -19.43 -0.21
C ILE A 337 2.93 -19.11 0.71
N SER A 338 1.93 -19.98 0.66
CA SER A 338 0.63 -19.79 1.31
C SER A 338 0.37 -20.86 2.36
N THR A 339 1.43 -21.57 2.77
CA THR A 339 1.38 -22.54 3.85
C THR A 339 0.75 -21.87 5.06
N THR A 340 -0.28 -22.48 5.63
CA THR A 340 -0.84 -21.95 6.87
C THR A 340 -0.07 -22.54 8.03
N ILE A 341 0.45 -21.68 8.89
CA ILE A 341 1.16 -22.08 10.09
C ILE A 341 0.16 -22.12 11.22
N TYR A 342 0.27 -23.17 12.02
CA TYR A 342 -0.51 -23.40 13.22
C TYR A 342 0.42 -23.34 14.43
N GLY A 343 -0.01 -22.59 15.45
CA GLY A 343 0.63 -22.54 16.77
C GLY A 343 -0.34 -23.03 17.84
N THR A 344 0.03 -22.82 19.11
CA THR A 344 -0.89 -23.05 20.24
C THR A 344 -1.87 -21.88 20.39
N GLY A 345 -2.88 -22.04 21.26
CA GLY A 345 -3.79 -20.94 21.60
C GLY A 345 -4.58 -20.38 20.41
N GLY A 346 -4.93 -21.23 19.43
CA GLY A 346 -5.67 -20.81 18.24
C GLY A 346 -4.85 -20.01 17.22
N PHE A 347 -3.52 -19.85 17.42
CA PHE A 347 -2.68 -19.14 16.46
C PHE A 347 -2.71 -19.81 15.09
N ARG A 348 -3.17 -19.07 14.10
CA ARG A 348 -3.19 -19.49 12.70
C ARG A 348 -2.87 -18.31 11.82
N THR A 349 -1.83 -18.44 10.99
CA THR A 349 -1.48 -17.39 10.03
C THR A 349 -1.01 -17.98 8.70
N ASN A 350 -1.45 -17.36 7.62
CA ASN A 350 -0.89 -17.53 6.28
C ASN A 350 -0.28 -16.21 5.77
N VAL A 351 -0.02 -15.30 6.70
CA VAL A 351 0.53 -13.98 6.42
C VAL A 351 2.02 -14.04 6.70
N TYR A 352 2.79 -13.65 5.67
CA TYR A 352 4.24 -13.69 5.68
C TYR A 352 4.83 -12.30 5.48
N THR A 353 6.05 -12.10 6.00
CA THR A 353 6.84 -10.91 5.65
C THR A 353 7.30 -11.00 4.19
N ALA A 354 7.53 -9.84 3.56
CA ALA A 354 8.14 -9.79 2.22
C ALA A 354 9.50 -10.49 2.17
N ASN A 355 10.23 -10.50 3.30
CA ASN A 355 11.54 -11.11 3.43
C ASN A 355 11.54 -12.62 3.24
N LEU A 356 10.39 -13.30 3.41
CA LEU A 356 10.32 -14.73 3.16
C LEU A 356 10.55 -15.04 1.68
N ASN A 357 9.92 -14.30 0.77
CA ASN A 357 10.09 -14.49 -0.67
C ASN A 357 11.52 -14.15 -1.11
N PHE A 358 12.11 -13.10 -0.52
CA PHE A 358 13.50 -12.72 -0.81
C PHE A 358 14.48 -13.81 -0.35
N MET A 359 14.22 -14.41 0.81
CA MET A 359 15.01 -15.53 1.35
C MET A 359 14.83 -16.79 0.51
N ALA A 360 13.61 -17.12 0.10
CA ALA A 360 13.33 -18.32 -0.70
C ALA A 360 14.01 -18.27 -2.07
N ASP A 361 14.04 -17.10 -2.72
CA ASP A 361 14.65 -16.97 -4.05
C ASP A 361 16.17 -16.78 -4.03
N PHE A 362 16.71 -16.04 -3.06
CA PHE A 362 18.11 -15.58 -3.11
C PHE A 362 18.85 -15.69 -1.77
N GLY A 363 18.27 -16.39 -0.78
CA GLY A 363 18.84 -16.53 0.55
C GLY A 363 19.05 -15.19 1.27
N TYR A 364 20.06 -15.15 2.15
CA TYR A 364 20.39 -13.96 2.94
C TYR A 364 20.74 -12.75 2.07
N MET A 365 21.39 -12.96 0.93
CA MET A 365 21.74 -11.88 0.00
C MET A 365 20.49 -11.25 -0.63
N GLY A 366 19.45 -12.05 -0.89
CA GLY A 366 18.14 -11.55 -1.30
C GLY A 366 17.55 -10.56 -0.32
N VAL A 367 17.53 -10.93 0.96
CA VAL A 367 17.01 -10.06 2.01
C VAL A 367 17.76 -8.73 2.02
N ILE A 368 19.08 -8.75 1.88
CA ILE A 368 19.91 -7.53 1.82
C ILE A 368 19.58 -6.68 0.59
N LEU A 369 19.70 -7.25 -0.61
CA LEU A 369 19.58 -6.53 -1.88
C LEU A 369 18.15 -6.01 -2.09
N CYS A 370 17.13 -6.84 -1.85
CA CYS A 370 15.74 -6.45 -2.04
C CYS A 370 15.33 -5.33 -1.08
N ASN A 371 15.75 -5.37 0.18
CA ASN A 371 15.45 -4.28 1.12
C ASN A 371 16.21 -3.00 0.79
N MET A 372 17.45 -3.09 0.32
CA MET A 372 18.17 -1.93 -0.19
C MET A 372 17.44 -1.29 -1.38
N LEU A 373 16.95 -2.10 -2.33
CA LEU A 373 16.14 -1.62 -3.46
C LEU A 373 14.83 -0.96 -3.01
N ILE A 374 14.15 -1.52 -1.99
CA ILE A 374 12.97 -0.90 -1.37
C ILE A 374 13.32 0.48 -0.82
N GLY A 375 14.45 0.60 -0.11
CA GLY A 375 14.96 1.86 0.41
C GLY A 375 15.23 2.88 -0.68
N MET A 376 15.94 2.47 -1.74
CA MET A 376 16.27 3.33 -2.88
C MET A 376 15.02 3.84 -3.58
N PHE A 377 14.05 2.95 -3.81
CA PHE A 377 12.78 3.29 -4.44
C PHE A 377 11.99 4.33 -3.63
N HIS A 378 11.92 4.16 -2.31
CA HIS A 378 11.28 5.12 -1.42
C HIS A 378 12.04 6.44 -1.31
N GLY A 379 13.38 6.41 -1.32
CA GLY A 379 14.21 7.61 -1.40
C GLY A 379 13.93 8.42 -2.65
N PHE A 380 13.78 7.75 -3.80
CA PHE A 380 13.44 8.38 -5.06
C PHE A 380 12.06 9.05 -5.01
N LEU A 381 11.02 8.31 -4.62
CA LEU A 381 9.65 8.85 -4.55
C LEU A 381 9.53 10.01 -3.56
N TYR A 382 10.11 9.86 -2.38
CA TYR A 382 10.11 10.88 -1.34
C TYR A 382 10.83 12.16 -1.83
N SER A 383 12.01 12.02 -2.45
CA SER A 383 12.74 13.16 -3.02
C SER A 383 11.93 13.88 -4.11
N LYS A 384 11.29 13.14 -5.02
CA LYS A 384 10.44 13.74 -6.07
C LYS A 384 9.23 14.46 -5.47
N SER A 385 8.53 13.85 -4.51
CA SER A 385 7.39 14.47 -3.82
C SER A 385 7.78 15.71 -3.02
N LYS A 386 8.95 15.70 -2.36
CA LYS A 386 9.44 16.87 -1.61
C LYS A 386 9.67 18.06 -2.52
N ASN A 387 10.20 17.81 -3.73
CA ASN A 387 10.48 18.83 -4.75
C ASN A 387 9.22 19.34 -5.49
N GLU A 388 8.06 18.70 -5.33
CA GLU A 388 6.81 19.27 -5.85
C GLU A 388 6.39 20.50 -5.03
N ILE A 389 6.13 21.62 -5.73
CA ILE A 389 5.68 22.89 -5.12
C ILE A 389 4.26 22.74 -4.57
N ASP A 390 3.41 21.99 -5.27
CA ASP A 390 2.03 21.68 -4.87
C ASP A 390 1.86 20.16 -4.85
N ALA A 391 0.86 19.63 -4.14
CA ALA A 391 0.56 18.21 -4.16
C ALA A 391 0.23 17.77 -5.60
N GLY A 392 1.14 16.99 -6.19
CA GLY A 392 1.10 16.52 -7.57
C GLY A 392 1.16 15.01 -7.69
N VAL A 393 1.60 14.52 -8.84
CA VAL A 393 1.64 13.08 -9.14
C VAL A 393 2.62 12.34 -8.23
N TRP A 394 3.76 12.96 -7.90
CA TRP A 394 4.78 12.32 -7.07
C TRP A 394 4.33 12.24 -5.61
N THR A 395 3.60 13.23 -5.12
CA THR A 395 2.99 13.18 -3.78
C THR A 395 1.99 12.03 -3.66
N VAL A 396 1.15 11.83 -4.67
CA VAL A 396 0.19 10.70 -4.68
C VAL A 396 0.89 9.36 -4.82
N LEU A 397 1.89 9.25 -5.72
CA LEU A 397 2.69 8.04 -5.87
C LEU A 397 3.41 7.70 -4.57
N ASN A 398 4.05 8.68 -3.93
CA ASN A 398 4.70 8.49 -2.63
C ASN A 398 3.69 7.96 -1.60
N ALA A 399 2.53 8.60 -1.46
CA ALA A 399 1.47 8.15 -0.54
C ALA A 399 0.94 6.73 -0.88
N PHE A 400 0.75 6.42 -2.15
CA PHE A 400 0.32 5.11 -2.64
C PHE A 400 1.31 4.01 -2.24
N PHE A 401 2.60 4.26 -2.46
CA PHE A 401 3.67 3.32 -2.16
C PHE A 401 4.05 3.24 -0.67
N MET A 402 3.48 4.09 0.20
CA MET A 402 3.58 3.90 1.65
C MET A 402 2.82 2.66 2.14
N MET A 403 1.77 2.22 1.44
CA MET A 403 0.99 1.03 1.85
C MET A 403 1.87 -0.22 2.00
N PRO A 404 2.77 -0.54 1.06
CA PRO A 404 3.75 -1.61 1.23
C PRO A 404 4.61 -1.50 2.50
N LEU A 405 5.02 -0.30 2.92
CA LEU A 405 5.74 -0.09 4.18
C LEU A 405 4.84 -0.32 5.40
N VAL A 406 3.60 0.19 5.33
CA VAL A 406 2.58 -0.03 6.37
C VAL A 406 2.17 -1.50 6.51
N SER A 407 2.37 -2.29 5.47
CA SER A 407 2.10 -3.72 5.44
C SER A 407 3.37 -4.57 5.38
N TYR A 408 4.53 -4.02 5.75
CA TYR A 408 5.83 -4.68 5.55
C TYR A 408 5.92 -6.08 6.20
N LEU A 409 5.33 -6.23 7.39
CA LEU A 409 5.26 -7.52 8.10
C LEU A 409 4.22 -8.50 7.53
N ASN A 410 3.37 -8.05 6.60
CA ASN A 410 2.23 -8.80 6.08
C ASN A 410 2.19 -8.95 4.56
N ALA A 411 3.21 -8.45 3.86
CA ALA A 411 3.13 -8.21 2.44
C ALA A 411 4.01 -9.15 1.61
N GLU A 412 3.38 -10.10 0.92
CA GLU A 412 3.94 -10.80 -0.25
C GLU A 412 4.11 -9.91 -1.51
N LYS A 413 3.80 -8.60 -1.44
CA LYS A 413 3.37 -7.84 -2.62
C LYS A 413 4.27 -6.70 -3.07
N TYR A 414 5.41 -6.49 -2.42
CA TYR A 414 6.26 -5.33 -2.68
C TYR A 414 6.72 -5.28 -4.14
N PHE A 415 7.36 -6.35 -4.62
CA PHE A 415 7.74 -6.49 -6.04
C PHE A 415 6.68 -7.22 -6.87
N ALA A 416 5.87 -8.09 -6.25
CA ALA A 416 4.89 -8.92 -6.95
C ALA A 416 3.57 -8.23 -7.36
N ALA A 417 3.30 -6.97 -6.98
CA ALA A 417 2.05 -6.31 -7.41
C ALA A 417 2.14 -4.78 -7.58
N MET A 418 3.04 -4.12 -6.86
CA MET A 418 3.06 -2.66 -6.81
C MET A 418 3.52 -1.97 -8.11
N PRO A 419 4.51 -2.50 -8.87
CA PRO A 419 4.90 -1.89 -10.14
C PRO A 419 3.75 -1.78 -11.14
N LEU A 420 2.96 -2.86 -11.28
CA LEU A 420 1.79 -2.87 -12.16
C LEU A 420 0.76 -1.83 -11.73
N ASN A 421 0.41 -1.77 -10.44
CA ASN A 421 -0.53 -0.77 -9.94
C ASN A 421 -0.09 0.67 -10.26
N ALA A 422 1.21 0.96 -10.17
CA ALA A 422 1.74 2.29 -10.47
C ALA A 422 1.70 2.64 -11.95
N ILE A 423 1.98 1.67 -12.84
CA ILE A 423 1.82 1.86 -14.29
C ILE A 423 0.37 2.23 -14.61
N TYR A 424 -0.60 1.47 -14.08
CA TYR A 424 -2.02 1.76 -14.27
C TYR A 424 -2.43 3.09 -13.66
N PHE A 425 -1.93 3.43 -12.48
CA PHE A 425 -2.16 4.75 -11.87
C PHE A 425 -1.66 5.87 -12.80
N ILE A 426 -0.42 5.79 -13.30
CA ILE A 426 0.17 6.80 -14.18
C ILE A 426 -0.63 6.91 -15.49
N ALA A 427 -0.98 5.78 -16.10
CA ALA A 427 -1.77 5.76 -17.33
C ALA A 427 -3.12 6.45 -17.15
N ILE A 428 -3.84 6.12 -16.07
CA ILE A 428 -5.15 6.72 -15.76
C ILE A 428 -5.02 8.20 -15.40
N TYR A 429 -3.99 8.57 -14.63
CA TYR A 429 -3.70 9.96 -14.29
C TYR A 429 -3.50 10.82 -15.54
N ILE A 430 -2.73 10.32 -16.51
CA ILE A 430 -2.50 10.97 -17.80
C ILE A 430 -3.84 11.06 -18.57
N LEU A 431 -4.57 9.96 -18.69
CA LEU A 431 -5.84 9.89 -19.43
C LEU A 431 -6.91 10.85 -18.88
N ILE A 432 -7.02 10.98 -17.55
CA ILE A 432 -7.96 11.91 -16.91
C ILE A 432 -7.54 13.36 -17.19
N LYS A 433 -6.24 13.66 -17.16
CA LYS A 433 -5.71 15.00 -17.42
C LYS A 433 -5.76 15.43 -18.87
N LEU A 434 -5.72 14.51 -19.83
CA LEU A 434 -5.78 14.85 -21.25
C LEU A 434 -7.09 15.61 -21.54
N PRO A 435 -7.04 16.82 -22.12
CA PRO A 435 -8.26 17.47 -22.59
C PRO A 435 -8.92 16.54 -23.59
N ILE A 436 -10.23 16.32 -23.46
CA ILE A 436 -10.98 15.65 -24.53
C ILE A 436 -10.75 16.55 -25.75
N LEU A 437 -10.16 16.01 -26.81
CA LEU A 437 -9.86 16.69 -28.07
C LEU A 437 -11.12 17.12 -28.84
N TYR A 438 -12.19 17.49 -28.13
CA TYR A 438 -13.35 18.17 -28.65
C TYR A 438 -13.17 19.69 -28.49
N LYS A 439 -12.09 20.22 -29.08
CA LYS A 439 -12.14 21.62 -29.51
C LYS A 439 -13.14 21.64 -30.67
N ARG A 440 -14.40 21.95 -30.36
CA ARG A 440 -15.34 22.47 -31.36
C ARG A 440 -14.59 23.59 -32.08
N ARG A 441 -14.22 23.37 -33.35
CA ARG A 441 -13.94 24.47 -34.27
C ARG A 441 -15.24 25.25 -34.33
N ILE A 442 -15.33 26.33 -33.57
CA ILE A 442 -16.30 27.39 -33.83
C ILE A 442 -15.86 27.96 -35.17
N ARG A 443 -16.65 27.72 -36.20
CA ARG A 443 -16.59 28.46 -37.47
C ARG A 443 -17.48 29.67 -37.33
#